data_AF-A0A7C1B3Q9-F1
#
_entry.id   AF-A0A7C1B3Q9-F1
#
_cell.length_a   1.000
_cell.length_b   1.000
_cell.length_c   1.000
_cell.angle_alpha   90.00
_cell.angle_beta   90.00
_cell.angle_gamma   90.00
#
_symmetry.space_group_name_H-M   'P 1'
#
loop_
_entity.id
_entity.type
_entity.pdbx_description
1 polymer ?
#
loop_
_entity_poly.entity_id
_entity_poly.type
_entity_poly.pdbx_seq_one_letter_code
_entity_poly.pdbx_strand_id
1 'polypeptide(L)' 'HLDEINALLAGHSHNWRLERMSLVDRNILRIAVFEMRYCDDVPARVAINEALEIAKRYSIADSVSFINGILDAVQEDS' A
#
# COMPACT_ATOMS: atom_id res chain seq x y z
N HIS A 1 -12.14 9.30 1.49
CA HIS A 1 -11.17 8.23 1.77
C HIS A 1 -9.69 8.65 1.72
N LEU A 2 -9.26 9.69 0.98
CA LEU A 2 -7.81 9.98 0.88
C LEU A 2 -7.14 10.26 2.24
N ASP A 3 -7.77 11.06 3.09
CA ASP A 3 -7.24 11.38 4.43
C ASP A 3 -7.24 10.15 5.36
N GLU A 4 -8.29 9.34 5.31
CA GLU A 4 -8.39 8.06 6.04
C GLU A 4 -7.28 7.09 5.61
N ILE A 5 -7.06 6.93 4.31
CA ILE A 5 -6.01 6.07 3.74
C ILE A 5 -4.63 6.58 4.16
N ASN A 6 -4.40 7.89 4.09
CA ASN A 6 -3.12 8.46 4.53
C ASN A 6 -2.90 8.26 6.04
N ALA A 7 -3.94 8.39 6.86
CA ALA A 7 -3.85 8.15 8.30
C ALA A 7 -3.54 6.69 8.61
N LEU A 8 -4.22 5.75 7.93
CA LEU A 8 -3.98 4.32 8.07
C LEU A 8 -2.55 3.94 7.66
N LEU A 9 -2.11 4.40 6.49
CA LEU A 9 -0.74 4.17 6.01
C LEU A 9 0.30 4.78 6.96
N ALA A 10 0.05 5.97 7.51
CA ALA A 10 0.95 6.60 8.47
C ALA A 10 1.06 5.81 9.78
N GLY A 11 -0.03 5.17 10.20
CA GLY A 11 -0.05 4.28 11.36
C GLY A 11 0.83 3.05 11.19
N HIS A 12 0.86 2.47 9.98
CA HIS A 12 1.61 1.25 9.67
C HIS A 12 3.03 1.50 9.13
N SER A 13 3.38 2.75 8.84
CA SER A 13 4.68 3.12 8.26
C SER A 13 5.70 3.61 9.30
N HIS A 14 5.81 2.95 10.46
CA HIS A 14 6.59 3.41 11.63
C HIS A 14 8.03 3.85 11.34
N ASN A 15 8.72 3.21 10.39
CA ASN A 15 10.10 3.57 10.00
C ASN A 15 10.19 4.44 8.74
N TRP A 16 9.08 4.69 8.04
CA TRP A 16 9.07 5.39 6.77
C TRP A 16 7.94 6.41 6.70
N ARG A 17 8.27 7.70 6.78
CA ARG A 17 7.26 8.74 6.53
C ARG A 17 6.74 8.66 5.09
N LEU A 18 5.41 8.66 4.92
CA LEU A 18 4.72 8.74 3.62
C LEU A 18 5.24 9.84 2.70
N GLU A 19 5.68 10.96 3.28
CA GLU A 19 6.24 12.12 2.57
C GLU A 19 7.59 11.84 1.93
N ARG A 20 8.34 10.85 2.45
CA ARG A 20 9.66 10.45 1.96
C ARG A 20 9.61 9.33 0.93
N MET A 21 8.45 8.73 0.71
CA MET A 21 8.25 7.70 -0.30
C MET A 21 8.31 8.33 -1.70
N SER A 22 8.72 7.54 -2.69
CA SER A 22 8.59 7.96 -4.08
C SER A 22 7.11 8.22 -4.40
N LEU A 23 6.84 9.13 -5.34
CA LEU A 23 5.46 9.41 -5.78
C LEU A 23 4.78 8.14 -6.29
N VAL A 24 5.54 7.22 -6.88
CA VAL A 24 5.05 5.94 -7.39
C VAL A 24 4.62 5.05 -6.22
N ASP A 25 5.51 4.76 -5.27
CA ASP A 25 5.23 3.87 -4.14
C ASP A 25 4.05 4.35 -3.30
N ARG A 26 3.99 5.66 -3.04
CA ARG A 26 2.90 6.25 -2.28
C ARG A 26 1.55 6.07 -2.97
N ASN A 27 1.50 6.21 -4.30
CA ASN A 27 0.25 6.02 -5.04
C ASN A 27 -0.13 4.55 -5.17
N ILE A 28 0.84 3.64 -5.31
CA ILE A 28 0.59 2.20 -5.27
C ILE A 28 -0.08 1.81 -3.94
N LEU A 29 0.50 2.24 -2.81
CA LEU A 29 -0.05 1.98 -1.48
C LEU A 29 -1.47 2.53 -1.33
N ARG A 30 -1.71 3.76 -1.79
CA ARG A 30 -3.04 4.39 -1.70
C ARG A 30 -4.11 3.63 -2.49
N ILE A 31 -3.78 3.18 -3.69
CA ILE A 31 -4.71 2.43 -4.55
C ILE A 31 -5.01 1.08 -3.90
N ALA A 32 -3.97 0.35 -3.49
CA ALA A 32 -4.14 -0.97 -2.88
C ALA A 32 -4.98 -0.90 -1.59
N VAL A 33 -4.69 0.06 -0.71
CA VAL A 33 -5.48 0.25 0.53
C VAL A 33 -6.92 0.66 0.21
N PHE A 34 -7.13 1.49 -0.81
CA PHE A 34 -8.48 1.85 -1.23
C PHE A 34 -9.27 0.60 -1.66
N GLU A 35 -8.68 -0.24 -2.51
CA GLU A 35 -9.32 -1.48 -2.95
C GLU A 35 -9.57 -2.44 -1.80
N MET A 36 -8.60 -2.62 -0.90
CA MET A 36 -8.72 -3.50 0.27
C MET A 36 -9.84 -3.07 1.24
N ARG A 37 -10.10 -1.77 1.38
CA ARG A 37 -11.01 -1.23 2.43
C ARG A 37 -12.38 -0.83 1.91
N TYR A 38 -12.52 -0.54 0.62
CA TYR A 38 -13.73 0.06 0.06
C TYR A 38 -14.26 -0.65 -1.19
N CYS A 39 -13.56 -1.67 -1.71
CA CYS A 39 -14.03 -2.46 -2.85
C CYS A 39 -14.34 -3.90 -2.40
N ASP A 40 -15.57 -4.15 -1.96
CA ASP A 40 -16.01 -5.46 -1.44
C ASP A 40 -15.87 -6.61 -2.47
N ASP A 41 -15.89 -6.28 -3.77
CA ASP A 41 -15.74 -7.24 -4.87
C ASP A 41 -14.26 -7.64 -5.13
N VAL A 42 -13.29 -6.97 -4.48
CA VAL A 42 -11.85 -7.19 -4.69
C VAL A 42 -11.25 -7.82 -3.44
N PRO A 43 -10.85 -9.11 -3.49
CA PRO A 43 -10.17 -9.72 -2.36
C PRO A 43 -8.87 -8.99 -2.03
N ALA A 44 -8.62 -8.69 -0.75
CA ALA A 44 -7.42 -7.96 -0.32
C ALA A 44 -6.11 -8.55 -0.87
N ARG A 45 -6.00 -9.89 -0.92
CA ARG A 45 -4.84 -10.58 -1.49
C ARG A 45 -4.61 -10.29 -2.98
N VAL A 46 -5.68 -10.06 -3.75
CA VAL A 46 -5.59 -9.67 -5.16
C VAL A 46 -5.05 -8.25 -5.27
N ALA A 47 -5.61 -7.30 -4.50
CA ALA A 47 -5.11 -5.91 -4.45
C ALA A 47 -3.61 -5.84 -4.07
N ILE A 48 -3.18 -6.64 -3.08
CA ILE A 48 -1.77 -6.75 -2.69
C ILE A 48 -0.93 -7.26 -3.86
N ASN A 49 -1.30 -8.37 -4.48
CA ASN A 49 -0.53 -8.95 -5.59
C ASN A 49 -0.38 -7.95 -6.76
N GLU A 50 -1.45 -7.27 -7.15
CA GLU A 50 -1.40 -6.26 -8.23
C GLU A 50 -0.50 -5.08 -7.86
N ALA A 51 -0.55 -4.62 -6.61
CA ALA A 51 0.34 -3.57 -6.11
C ALA A 51 1.82 -3.97 -6.23
N LEU A 52 2.17 -5.21 -5.91
CA LEU A 52 3.53 -5.72 -6.05
C LEU A 52 3.96 -5.84 -7.52
N GLU A 53 3.08 -6.25 -8.42
CA GLU A 53 3.37 -6.31 -9.85
C GLU A 53 3.60 -4.92 -10.45
N ILE A 54 2.84 -3.91 -10.03
CA ILE A 54 3.07 -2.52 -10.42
C ILE A 54 4.40 -2.02 -9.84
N ALA A 55 4.69 -2.30 -8.57
CA ALA A 55 5.95 -1.90 -7.93
C ALA A 55 7.18 -2.48 -8.64
N LYS A 56 7.14 -3.76 -9.05
CA LYS A 56 8.22 -4.41 -9.81
C LYS A 56 8.49 -3.73 -11.15
N ARG A 57 7.47 -3.15 -11.78
CA ARG A 57 7.58 -2.50 -13.10
C ARG A 57 8.01 -1.05 -13.02
N TYR A 58 7.57 -0.33 -11.99
CA TYR A 58 7.68 1.14 -11.95
C TYR A 58 8.47 1.68 -10.75
N SER A 59 8.92 0.82 -9.85
CA SER A 59 9.69 1.22 -8.67
C SER A 59 11.04 0.50 -8.58
N ILE A 60 11.79 0.77 -7.51
CA ILE A 60 13.08 0.13 -7.24
C ILE A 60 12.90 -1.23 -6.57
N ALA A 61 13.93 -2.07 -6.62
CA ALA A 61 13.87 -3.44 -6.08
C ALA A 61 13.45 -3.48 -4.61
N ASP A 62 13.95 -2.55 -3.79
CA ASP A 62 13.63 -2.46 -2.35
C ASP A 62 12.17 -2.04 -2.08
N SER A 63 11.48 -1.43 -3.05
CA SER A 63 10.09 -0.98 -2.86
C SER A 63 9.09 -2.14 -2.83
N VAL A 64 9.39 -3.27 -3.47
CA VAL A 64 8.46 -4.42 -3.52
C VAL A 64 8.27 -5.03 -2.13
N SER A 65 9.37 -5.31 -1.43
CA SER A 65 9.33 -5.85 -0.07
C SER A 65 8.76 -4.84 0.92
N PHE A 66 9.08 -3.56 0.74
CA PHE A 66 8.52 -2.47 1.55
C PHE A 66 7.01 -2.36 1.40
N ILE A 67 6.49 -2.28 0.17
CA ILE A 67 5.06 -2.19 -0.12
C ILE A 67 4.34 -3.41 0.43
N ASN A 68 4.88 -4.62 0.24
CA ASN A 68 4.30 -5.83 0.78
C ASN A 68 4.14 -5.74 2.31
N GLY A 69 5.20 -5.35 3.02
CA GLY A 69 5.14 -5.25 4.48
C GLY A 69 4.11 -4.25 5.00
N ILE A 70 3.93 -3.10 4.33
CA ILE A 70 2.90 -2.13 4.71
C ILE A 70 1.50 -2.67 4.45
N LEU A 71 1.27 -3.30 3.29
CA LEU A 71 -0.06 -3.80 2.94
C LEU A 71 -0.47 -5.01 3.80
N ASP A 72 0.47 -5.89 4.15
CA ASP A 72 0.22 -6.99 5.08
C ASP A 72 -0.18 -6.44 6.46
N ALA A 73 0.54 -5.44 6.99
CA ALA A 73 0.20 -4.81 8.26
C ALA A 73 -1.20 -4.14 8.24
N VAL A 74 -1.55 -3.49 7.14
CA VAL A 74 -2.89 -2.90 6.94
C VAL A 74 -3.98 -3.98 6.87
N GLN A 75 -3.67 -5.14 6.28
CA GLN A 75 -4.59 -6.27 6.19
C GLN A 75 -4.84 -6.91 7.56
N GLU A 76 -3.81 -7.04 8.39
CA GLU A 76 -3.93 -7.59 9.76
C GLU A 76 -4.72 -6.66 10.70
N ASP A 77 -4.74 -5.36 10.42
CA ASP A 77 -5.51 -4.32 11.14
C ASP A 77 -6.98 -4.19 10.67
N SER A 78 -7.58 -5.28 10.17
CA SER A 78 -8.95 -5.32 9.63
C SER A 78 -9.85 -6.31 10.36
#